data_AF-A0A564YLK1-F1
#
_entry.id   AF-A0A564YLK1-F1
#
_cell.length_a   1.000
_cell.length_b   1.000
_cell.length_c   1.000
_cell.angle_alpha   90.00
_cell.angle_beta   90.00
_cell.angle_gamma   90.00
#
_symmetry.space_group_name_H-M   'P 1'
#
loop_
_entity.id
_entity.type
_entity.pdbx_description
1 polymer ?
#
loop_
_entity_poly.entity_id
_entity_poly.type
_entity_poly.pdbx_seq_one_letter_code
_entity_poly.pdbx_strand_id
1 'polypeptide(L)' 'MYEMLRKLEPPVGFGKKCPYRLAYRKLIRMNMPVDDTDCVRFNTTLFALIRESLGIK' A
#
# COMPACT_ATOMS: atom_id res chain seq x y z
N MET A 1 0.35 -8.49 4.38
CA MET A 1 0.60 -7.18 3.74
C MET A 1 0.36 -5.98 4.68
N TYR A 2 -0.80 -5.91 5.37
CA TYR A 2 -1.14 -4.78 6.25
C TYR A 2 -0.11 -4.51 7.36
N GLU A 3 0.36 -5.54 8.07
CA GLU A 3 1.37 -5.37 9.12
C GLU A 3 2.71 -4.86 8.62
N MET A 4 3.10 -5.26 7.40
CA MET A 4 4.33 -4.78 6.75
C MET A 4 4.24 -3.27 6.47
N LEU A 5 3.12 -2.82 5.90
CA LEU A 5 2.89 -1.39 5.63
C LEU A 5 2.73 -0.56 6.91
N ARG A 6 2.31 -1.16 8.02
CA ARG A 6 2.23 -0.48 9.33
C ARG A 6 3.60 -0.21 9.94
N LYS A 7 4.62 -1.02 9.60
CA LYS A 7 6.01 -0.84 10.04
C LYS A 7 6.75 0.23 9.23
N LEU A 8 6.34 0.47 7.99
CA LEU A 8 6.89 1.50 7.12
C LEU A 8 6.26 2.87 7.45
N GLU A 9 7.09 3.90 7.54
CA GLU A 9 6.62 5.27 7.80
C GLU A 9 6.07 5.93 6.52
N PRO A 10 5.17 6.91 6.63
CA PRO A 10 4.77 7.74 5.49
C PRO A 10 6.00 8.38 4.83
N PRO A 11 6.12 8.45 3.49
CA PRO A 11 5.07 8.29 2.47
C PRO A 11 4.86 6.86 1.94
N VAL A 12 5.82 5.94 2.16
CA VAL A 12 5.82 4.58 1.57
C VAL A 12 5.02 3.58 2.41
N GLY A 13 4.68 3.92 3.66
CA GLY A 13 3.83 3.11 4.52
C GLY A 13 2.74 3.90 5.22
N PHE A 14 2.10 3.25 6.18
CA PHE A 14 1.05 3.85 7.00
C PHE A 14 1.61 4.45 8.30
N GLY A 15 2.69 3.88 8.83
CA GLY A 15 3.23 4.22 10.14
C GLY A 15 2.42 3.63 11.30
N LYS A 16 3.06 3.51 12.47
CA LYS A 16 2.49 2.84 13.66
C LYS A 16 1.19 3.47 14.19
N LYS A 17 0.96 4.77 13.93
CA LYS A 17 -0.19 5.55 14.42
C LYS A 17 -1.36 5.63 13.44
N CYS A 18 -1.29 4.99 12.27
CA CYS A 18 -2.34 5.12 11.26
C CYS A 18 -3.63 4.40 11.66
N PRO A 19 -4.80 5.07 11.60
CA PRO A 19 -6.08 4.42 11.84
C PRO A 19 -6.43 3.44 10.70
N TYR A 20 -6.96 2.27 11.07
CA TYR A 20 -7.27 1.17 10.14
C TYR A 20 -8.09 1.63 8.93
N ARG A 21 -9.12 2.47 9.15
CA ARG A 21 -10.00 2.96 8.08
C ARG A 21 -9.26 3.75 6.99
N LEU A 22 -8.28 4.56 7.38
CA LEU A 22 -7.47 5.34 6.43
C LEU A 22 -6.52 4.43 5.65
N ALA A 23 -5.91 3.46 6.34
CA ALA A 23 -5.02 2.49 5.74
C ALA A 23 -5.74 1.61 4.70
N TYR A 24 -6.92 1.07 5.04
CA TYR A 24 -7.73 0.28 4.09
C TYR A 24 -8.19 1.11 2.88
N ARG A 25 -8.59 2.37 3.09
CA ARG A 25 -8.94 3.26 1.99
C ARG A 25 -7.76 3.50 1.04
N LYS A 26 -6.55 3.69 1.57
CA LYS A 26 -5.33 3.79 0.76
C LYS A 26 -5.00 2.48 0.03
N LEU A 27 -5.15 1.34 0.70
CA LEU A 27 -4.94 0.01 0.08
C LEU A 27 -5.80 -0.19 -1.17
N ILE A 28 -7.08 0.16 -1.08
CA ILE A 28 -8.01 0.04 -2.22
C ILE A 28 -7.62 0.98 -3.36
N ARG A 29 -7.19 2.21 -3.05
CA ARG A 29 -6.76 3.20 -4.06
C ARG A 29 -5.51 2.81 -4.82
N MET A 30 -4.59 2.10 -4.17
CA MET A 30 -3.35 1.65 -4.81
C MET A 30 -3.59 0.70 -5.98
N ASN A 31 -4.75 0.01 -6.04
CA ASN A 31 -5.14 -0.91 -7.11
C ASN A 31 -4.01 -1.90 -7.47
N MET A 32 -3.48 -2.60 -6.47
CA MET A 32 -2.36 -3.51 -6.66
C MET A 32 -2.82 -4.80 -7.35
N PRO A 33 -2.10 -5.27 -8.38
CA PRO A 33 -2.41 -6.53 -9.02
C PRO A 33 -2.13 -7.69 -8.06
N VAL A 34 -3.09 -8.61 -7.96
CA VAL A 34 -2.97 -9.85 -7.19
C VAL A 34 -2.74 -10.98 -8.20
N ASP A 35 -1.77 -11.84 -7.94
CA ASP A 35 -1.46 -13.01 -8.75
C ASP A 35 -2.47 -14.15 -8.46
N ASP A 36 -2.52 -15.19 -9.29
CA ASP A 36 -3.49 -16.31 -9.15
C ASP A 36 -3.34 -17.12 -7.84
N THR A 37 -2.28 -16.85 -7.09
CA THR A 37 -1.96 -17.45 -5.78
C THR A 37 -2.30 -16.52 -4.60
N ASP A 38 -3.15 -15.51 -4.84
CA ASP A 38 -3.51 -14.46 -3.87
C ASP A 38 -2.31 -13.67 -3.30
N CYS A 39 -1.18 -13.72 -4.00
CA CYS A 39 0.05 -13.04 -3.62
C CYS A 39 0.24 -11.74 -4.40
N VAL A 40 0.82 -10.73 -3.74
CA VAL A 40 1.15 -9.45 -4.38
C VAL A 40 2.66 -9.38 -4.55
N ARG A 41 3.13 -9.05 -5.76
CA ARG A 41 4.57 -8.94 -6.06
C ARG A 41 5.14 -7.62 -5.53
N PHE A 42 6.28 -7.68 -4.82
CA PHE A 42 6.92 -6.52 -4.21
C PHE A 42 7.10 -5.31 -5.15
N ASN A 43 7.61 -5.54 -6.38
CA ASN A 43 7.84 -4.46 -7.35
C ASN A 43 6.54 -3.73 -7.73
N THR A 44 5.44 -4.47 -7.86
CA THR A 44 4.12 -3.89 -8.18
C THR A 44 3.56 -3.11 -6.98
N THR A 45 3.77 -3.62 -5.77
CA THR A 45 3.39 -2.94 -4.52
C THR A 45 4.16 -1.63 -4.36
N LEU A 46 5.47 -1.65 -4.62
CA LEU A 46 6.35 -0.49 -4.53
C LEU A 46 5.94 0.60 -5.53
N PHE A 47 5.68 0.22 -6.78
CA PHE A 47 5.26 1.17 -7.81
C PHE A 47 3.88 1.79 -7.50
N ALA A 48 2.94 0.99 -6.99
CA ALA A 48 1.63 1.47 -6.57
C ALA A 48 1.70 2.47 -5.41
N LEU A 49 2.61 2.25 -4.45
CA LEU A 49 2.86 3.16 -3.33
C LEU A 49 3.45 4.50 -3.79
N ILE A 50 4.39 4.46 -4.73
CA ILE A 50 4.99 5.67 -5.32
C ILE A 50 3.94 6.45 -6.10
N ARG A 51 3.16 5.78 -6.95
CA ARG A 51 2.07 6.38 -7.73
C ARG A 51 1.05 7.10 -6.84
N GLU A 52 0.59 6.47 -5.75
CA GLU A 52 -0.34 7.08 -4.80
C GLU A 52 0.29 8.27 -4.06
N SER A 53 1.57 8.19 -3.71
CA SER A 53 2.28 9.28 -3.02
C SER A 53 2.48 10.51 -3.91
N LEU A 54 2.67 10.30 -5.21
CA LEU A 54 2.81 11.35 -6.22
C LEU A 54 1.46 11.84 -6.79
N GLY A 55 0.34 11.19 -6.42
CA GLY A 55 -0.99 11.56 -6.90
C GLY A 55 -1.23 11.34 -8.40
N ILE A 56 -0.44 10.46 -9.02
CA ILE A 56 -0.51 10.18 -10.47
C ILE A 56 -1.64 9.16 -10.69
N LYS A 57 -2.65 9.51 -11.50
CA LYS A 57 -3.76 8.60 -11.85
C LYS A 57 -3.31 7.58 -12.89
#